data_AF-A0A2R6T4W2-F1
#
_entry.id   AF-A0A2R6T4W2-F1
#
_cell.length_a   1.000
_cell.length_b   1.000
_cell.length_c   1.000
_cell.angle_alpha   90.00
_cell.angle_beta   90.00
_cell.angle_gamma   90.00
#
_symmetry.space_group_name_H-M   'P 1'
#
loop_
_entity.id
_entity.type
_entity.pdbx_description
1 polymer ?
#
loop_
_entity_poly.entity_id
_entity_poly.type
_entity_poly.pdbx_seq_one_letter_code
_entity_poly.pdbx_strand_id
1 'polypeptide(L)'
;MDLYLFLGILAIPLIFLFWISYFQIWTAGWTPTWKSDAQKIIELANIKEKETIFDLGCGDGRFLLLGAKEGAKTIGIEMDPIRYLISKTRSLLSKNRGKIEVRYGNFFNTQIKKS
;
A
#
# COMPACT_ATOMS: atom_id res chain seq x y z
N MET A 1 27.96 22.78 -30.95
CA MET A 1 27.40 21.73 -30.08
C MET A 1 27.25 20.49 -30.95
N ASP A 2 28.03 19.46 -30.70
CA ASP A 2 28.06 18.29 -31.58
C ASP A 2 26.74 17.53 -31.53
N LEU A 3 26.34 16.93 -32.66
CA LEU A 3 25.04 16.26 -32.83
C LEU A 3 24.74 15.26 -31.70
N TYR A 4 25.75 14.54 -31.21
CA TYR A 4 25.63 13.62 -30.08
C TYR A 4 25.28 14.30 -28.76
N LEU A 5 25.85 15.49 -28.50
CA LEU A 5 25.56 16.27 -27.31
C LEU A 5 24.11 16.79 -27.34
N PHE A 6 23.65 17.24 -28.51
CA PHE A 6 22.25 17.67 -28.71
C PHE A 6 21.26 16.51 -28.54
N LEU A 7 21.55 15.34 -29.13
CA LEU A 7 20.72 14.13 -28.96
C LEU A 7 20.69 13.64 -27.51
N GLY A 8 21.82 13.70 -26.81
CA GLY A 8 21.89 13.35 -25.38
C GLY A 8 21.02 14.25 -24.51
N ILE A 9 21.04 15.56 -24.76
CA ILE A 9 20.21 16.53 -24.03
C ILE A 9 18.72 16.29 -24.28
N LEU A 10 18.30 15.93 -25.50
CA LEU A 10 16.91 15.58 -25.82
C LEU A 10 16.47 14.23 -25.24
N ALA A 11 17.38 13.25 -25.16
CA ALA A 11 17.07 11.91 -24.65
C ALA A 11 16.79 11.89 -23.15
N ILE A 12 17.52 12.71 -22.35
CA ILE A 12 17.36 12.76 -20.89
C ILE A 12 15.92 13.04 -20.44
N PRO A 13 15.21 14.10 -20.89
CA PRO A 13 13.84 14.35 -20.49
C PRO A 13 12.87 13.29 -21.01
N LEU A 14 13.13 12.70 -22.19
CA LEU A 14 12.29 11.63 -22.73
C LEU A 14 12.40 10.35 -21.89
N ILE A 15 13.61 9.97 -21.47
CA ILE A 15 13.86 8.85 -20.56
C ILE A 15 13.20 9.13 -19.20
N PHE A 16 13.29 10.36 -18.70
CA PHE A 16 12.68 10.75 -17.43
C PHE A 16 11.15 10.70 -17.47
N LEU A 17 10.53 11.21 -18.55
CA LEU A 17 9.09 11.13 -18.78
C LEU A 17 8.62 9.69 -18.93
N PHE A 18 9.35 8.87 -19.70
CA PHE A 18 9.08 7.44 -19.82
C PHE A 18 9.12 6.73 -18.46
N TRP A 19 10.10 7.06 -17.61
CA TRP A 19 10.24 6.46 -16.29
C TRP A 19 9.05 6.81 -15.37
N ILE A 20 8.61 8.07 -15.37
CA ILE A 20 7.44 8.53 -14.64
C ILE A 20 6.16 7.85 -15.13
N SER A 21 5.97 7.77 -16.45
CA SER A 21 4.80 7.10 -17.05
C SER A 21 4.79 5.60 -16.77
N TYR A 22 5.96 4.95 -16.83
CA TYR A 22 6.11 3.54 -16.51
C TYR A 22 5.64 3.23 -15.09
N PHE A 23 6.08 4.01 -14.10
CA PHE A 23 5.64 3.81 -12.71
C PHE A 23 4.14 4.04 -12.49
N GLN A 24 3.52 4.95 -13.24
CA GLN A 24 2.09 5.22 -13.15
C GLN A 24 1.21 4.14 -13.81
N ILE A 25 1.72 3.43 -14.82
CA ILE A 25 0.98 2.35 -15.49
C ILE A 25 1.02 1.05 -14.67
N TRP A 26 2.13 0.81 -13.99
CA TRP A 26 2.35 -0.43 -13.23
C TRP A 26 1.77 -0.40 -11.81
N THR A 27 1.44 0.78 -11.30
CA THR A 27 0.72 0.95 -10.02
C THR A 27 -0.71 1.37 -10.33
N ALA A 28 -1.71 0.84 -9.64
CA ALA A 28 -3.14 1.10 -9.93
C ALA A 28 -3.60 2.55 -9.68
N GLY A 29 -2.67 3.51 -9.59
CA GLY A 29 -2.92 4.85 -9.08
C GLY A 29 -3.23 4.82 -7.58
N TRP A 30 -3.03 5.95 -6.92
CA TRP A 30 -3.40 6.09 -5.50
C TRP A 30 -4.79 6.73 -5.38
N THR A 31 -5.80 5.91 -5.09
CA THR A 31 -7.19 6.35 -4.87
C THR A 31 -7.70 5.88 -3.50
N PRO A 32 -7.34 6.57 -2.41
CA PRO A 32 -7.69 6.12 -1.06
C PRO A 32 -9.18 6.23 -0.77
N THR A 33 -9.77 5.20 -0.16
CA THR A 33 -11.13 5.25 0.39
C THR A 33 -11.23 6.30 1.49
N TRP A 34 -12.16 7.26 1.42
CA TRP A 34 -12.27 8.30 2.44
C TRP A 34 -12.34 7.75 3.87
N LYS A 35 -11.80 8.48 4.84
CA LYS A 35 -11.70 8.02 6.24
C LYS A 35 -13.07 7.66 6.84
N SER A 36 -14.10 8.48 6.55
CA SER A 36 -15.48 8.22 6.98
C SER A 36 -16.01 6.90 6.42
N ASP A 37 -15.73 6.62 5.16
CA ASP A 37 -16.24 5.44 4.47
C ASP A 37 -15.48 4.20 4.93
N ALA A 38 -14.17 4.30 5.13
CA ALA A 38 -13.38 3.21 5.71
C ALA A 38 -13.86 2.83 7.12
N GLN A 39 -14.24 3.80 7.95
CA GLN A 39 -14.82 3.55 9.27
C GLN A 39 -16.16 2.81 9.16
N LYS A 40 -17.07 3.29 8.29
CA LYS A 40 -18.35 2.62 8.04
C LYS A 40 -18.18 1.21 7.52
N ILE A 41 -17.22 0.97 6.61
CA ILE A 41 -16.93 -0.36 6.07
C ILE A 41 -16.50 -1.31 7.19
N ILE A 42 -15.62 -0.86 8.09
CA ILE A 42 -15.15 -1.66 9.23
C ILE A 42 -16.30 -1.95 10.21
N GLU A 43 -17.16 -0.97 10.47
CA GLU A 43 -18.36 -1.14 11.30
C GLU A 43 -19.35 -2.13 10.69
N LEU A 44 -19.65 -2.00 9.39
CA LEU A 44 -20.53 -2.91 8.66
C LEU A 44 -19.98 -4.33 8.55
N ALA A 45 -18.65 -4.47 8.45
CA ALA A 45 -17.99 -5.77 8.47
C ALA A 45 -18.14 -6.48 9.83
N ASN A 46 -18.52 -5.74 10.89
CA ASN A 46 -18.80 -6.26 12.23
C ASN A 46 -17.68 -7.17 12.77
N ILE A 47 -16.44 -6.71 12.54
CA ILE A 47 -15.21 -7.43 12.87
C ILE A 47 -15.23 -7.83 14.35
N LYS A 48 -14.91 -9.10 14.61
CA LYS A 48 -14.84 -9.66 15.96
C LYS A 48 -13.42 -9.71 16.47
N GLU A 49 -13.29 -9.67 17.79
CA GLU A 49 -12.01 -9.89 18.45
C GLU A 49 -11.47 -11.28 18.06
N LYS A 50 -10.16 -11.37 17.79
CA LYS A 50 -9.43 -12.57 17.33
C LYS A 50 -9.65 -12.97 15.86
N GLU A 51 -10.49 -12.27 15.09
CA GLU A 51 -10.52 -12.47 13.65
C GLU A 51 -9.22 -11.96 12.99
N THR A 52 -8.91 -12.51 11.81
CA THR A 52 -7.79 -12.06 10.99
C THR A 52 -8.31 -11.39 9.73
N ILE A 53 -7.89 -10.15 9.50
CA ILE A 53 -8.23 -9.36 8.31
C ILE A 53 -7.03 -9.35 7.39
N PHE A 54 -7.27 -9.62 6.11
CA PHE A 54 -6.29 -9.47 5.05
C PHE A 54 -6.66 -8.28 4.16
N ASP A 55 -5.70 -7.39 3.93
CA ASP A 55 -5.82 -6.26 3.02
C ASP A 55 -4.74 -6.38 1.92
N LEU A 56 -5.14 -6.83 0.74
CA LEU A 56 -4.24 -7.28 -0.34
C LEU A 56 -3.62 -6.13 -1.15
N GLY A 57 -4.03 -4.91 -0.89
CA GLY A 57 -3.49 -3.68 -1.46
C GLY A 57 -3.59 -2.58 -0.43
N CYS A 58 -2.92 -2.78 0.71
CA CYS A 58 -3.25 -2.07 1.95
C CYS A 58 -2.93 -0.58 1.93
N GLY A 59 -2.20 -0.10 0.92
CA GLY A 59 -2.00 1.32 0.68
C GLY A 59 -1.30 2.00 1.85
N ASP A 60 -1.99 2.95 2.46
CA ASP A 60 -1.51 3.68 3.63
C ASP A 60 -1.80 2.99 4.97
N GLY A 61 -2.33 1.75 4.93
CA GLY A 61 -2.60 0.90 6.09
C GLY A 61 -3.88 1.26 6.85
N ARG A 62 -4.78 2.09 6.30
CA ARG A 62 -5.94 2.59 7.06
C ARG A 62 -6.87 1.48 7.56
N PHE A 63 -7.15 0.46 6.75
CA PHE A 63 -8.00 -0.67 7.16
C PHE A 63 -7.29 -1.55 8.18
N LEU A 64 -5.97 -1.70 8.08
CA LEU A 64 -5.16 -2.40 9.10
C LEU A 64 -5.26 -1.72 10.46
N LEU A 65 -5.15 -0.39 10.48
CA LEU A 65 -5.25 0.42 11.70
C LEU A 65 -6.65 0.37 12.31
N LEU A 66 -7.69 0.48 11.48
CA LEU A 66 -9.08 0.42 11.92
C LEU A 66 -9.43 -0.98 12.44
N GLY A 67 -9.12 -2.04 11.70
CA GLY A 67 -9.38 -3.41 12.14
C GLY A 67 -8.62 -3.78 13.41
N ALA A 68 -7.36 -3.36 13.54
CA ALA A 68 -6.58 -3.58 14.75
C ALA A 68 -7.12 -2.83 15.97
N LYS A 69 -7.77 -1.67 15.74
CA LYS A 69 -8.49 -0.92 16.79
C LYS A 69 -9.71 -1.68 17.29
N GLU A 70 -10.43 -2.37 16.40
CA GLU A 70 -11.54 -3.28 16.74
C GLU A 70 -11.06 -4.61 17.34
N GLY A 71 -9.74 -4.80 17.44
CA GLY A 71 -9.13 -5.91 18.15
C GLY A 71 -8.77 -7.13 17.29
N ALA A 72 -9.02 -7.08 15.98
CA ALA A 72 -8.58 -8.09 15.02
C ALA A 72 -7.07 -8.10 14.81
N LYS A 73 -6.54 -9.23 14.35
CA LYS A 73 -5.21 -9.31 13.74
C LYS A 73 -5.33 -8.83 12.29
N THR A 74 -4.48 -7.92 11.85
CA THR A 74 -4.55 -7.37 10.49
C THR A 74 -3.24 -7.63 9.74
N ILE A 75 -3.35 -8.08 8.50
CA ILE A 75 -2.22 -8.43 7.64
C ILE A 75 -2.40 -7.70 6.30
N GLY A 76 -1.53 -6.75 6.02
CA GLY A 76 -1.52 -5.99 4.78
C GLY A 76 -0.41 -6.43 3.84
N ILE A 77 -0.71 -6.47 2.55
CA ILE A 77 0.26 -6.66 1.46
C ILE A 77 0.24 -5.39 0.61
N GLU A 78 1.40 -4.83 0.32
CA GLU A 78 1.55 -3.66 -0.55
C GLU A 78 2.78 -3.81 -1.44
N MET A 79 2.60 -3.54 -2.73
CA MET A 79 3.64 -3.66 -3.76
C MET A 79 4.31 -2.31 -4.04
N ASP A 80 3.60 -1.19 -3.83
CA ASP A 80 4.14 0.15 -3.96
C ASP A 80 5.11 0.43 -2.78
N PRO A 81 6.41 0.69 -3.05
CA PRO A 81 7.39 0.89 -1.98
C PRO A 81 7.10 2.07 -1.05
N ILE A 82 6.54 3.15 -1.60
CA ILE A 82 6.24 4.38 -0.85
C ILE A 82 5.06 4.11 0.09
N ARG A 83 4.00 3.48 -0.44
CA ARG A 83 2.82 3.10 0.34
C ARG A 83 3.15 2.06 1.40
N TYR A 84 3.94 1.05 1.06
CA TYR A 84 4.47 0.09 2.01
C TYR A 84 5.18 0.79 3.16
N LEU A 85 6.09 1.74 2.88
CA LEU A 85 6.83 2.46 3.92
C LEU A 85 5.90 3.31 4.81
N ILE A 86 4.92 3.99 4.20
CA ILE A 86 3.89 4.75 4.93
C ILE A 86 3.09 3.83 5.85
N SER A 87 2.54 2.74 5.32
CA SER A 87 1.74 1.76 6.06
C SER A 87 2.56 1.13 7.20
N LYS A 88 3.80 0.72 6.91
CA LYS A 88 4.72 0.15 7.90
C LYS A 88 4.99 1.13 9.05
N THR A 89 5.30 2.38 8.73
CA THR A 89 5.58 3.42 9.72
C THR A 89 4.36 3.69 10.60
N ARG A 90 3.18 3.86 10.01
CA ARG A 90 1.94 4.06 10.77
C ARG A 90 1.58 2.87 11.65
N SER A 91 1.82 1.66 11.15
CA SER A 91 1.59 0.42 11.90
C SER A 91 2.50 0.33 13.12
N LEU A 92 3.78 0.69 12.99
CA LEU A 92 4.74 0.70 14.11
C LEU A 92 4.44 1.77 15.16
N LEU A 93 3.93 2.93 14.74
CA LEU A 93 3.53 4.04 15.61
C LEU A 93 2.14 3.85 16.23
N SER A 94 1.37 2.85 15.80
CA SER A 94 0.04 2.57 16.33
C SER A 94 0.10 1.99 17.73
N LYS A 95 -0.89 2.34 18.57
CA LYS A 95 -1.11 1.71 19.88
C LYS A 95 -1.32 0.18 19.76
N ASN A 96 -1.87 -0.26 18.63
CA ASN A 96 -2.22 -1.65 18.36
C ASN A 96 -1.18 -2.37 17.49
N ARG A 97 0.08 -1.88 17.43
CA ARG A 97 1.15 -2.42 16.57
C ARG A 97 1.35 -3.94 16.66
N GLY A 98 1.12 -4.54 17.82
CA GLY A 98 1.26 -5.99 18.02
C GLY A 98 0.20 -6.83 17.28
N LYS A 99 -0.86 -6.19 16.78
CA LYS A 99 -1.92 -6.83 15.98
C LYS A 99 -1.76 -6.57 14.48
N ILE A 100 -0.79 -5.76 14.04
CA ILE A 100 -0.67 -5.31 12.65
C ILE A 100 0.60 -5.86 12.02
N GLU A 101 0.45 -6.54 10.90
CA GLU A 101 1.54 -7.01 10.05
C GLU A 101 1.45 -6.34 8.68
N VAL A 102 2.56 -5.78 8.20
CA VAL A 102 2.65 -5.20 6.85
C VAL A 102 3.78 -5.91 6.11
N ARG A 103 3.44 -6.49 4.96
CA ARG A 103 4.33 -7.21 4.06
C ARG A 103 4.52 -6.43 2.78
N TYR A 104 5.77 -6.27 2.37
CA TYR A 104 6.09 -5.79 1.03
C TYR A 104 5.97 -6.95 0.04
N GLY A 105 5.21 -6.78 -1.03
CA GLY A 105 5.14 -7.80 -2.08
C GLY A 105 3.91 -7.73 -2.96
N ASN A 106 3.88 -8.64 -3.94
CA ASN A 106 2.75 -8.84 -4.81
C ASN A 106 1.81 -9.89 -4.20
N PHE A 107 0.55 -9.54 -3.97
CA PHE A 107 -0.43 -10.43 -3.36
C PHE A 107 -0.76 -11.66 -4.23
N PHE A 108 -0.63 -11.58 -5.57
CA PHE A 108 -0.83 -12.73 -6.48
C PHE A 108 0.20 -13.84 -6.25
N ASN A 109 1.41 -13.48 -5.78
CA ASN A 109 2.48 -14.43 -5.51
C ASN A 109 2.63 -14.73 -4.01
N THR A 110 1.84 -14.07 -3.16
CA THR A 110 1.92 -14.25 -1.71
C THR A 110 0.99 -15.37 -1.27
N GLN A 111 1.55 -16.45 -0.73
CA GLN A 111 0.74 -17.52 -0.14
C GLN A 111 0.10 -17.01 1.16
N ILE A 112 -1.21 -16.82 1.13
CA ILE A 112 -2.01 -16.58 2.32
C ILE A 112 -2.34 -17.94 2.93
N LYS A 113 -1.54 -18.39 3.90
CA LYS A 113 -1.92 -19.57 4.70
C LYS A 113 -3.13 -19.19 5.55
N LYS A 114 -4.25 -19.90 5.37
CA LYS A 114 -5.36 -19.86 6.34
C LYS A 114 -4.82 -20.32 7.69
N SER A 115 -4.92 -19.46 8.70
CA SER A 115 -4.70 -19.82 10.10
C SER A 115 -5.93 -20.51 10.67
#